data_AF-A0A848H0M1-F1
#
_entry.id   AF-A0A848H0M1-F1
#
_cell.length_a   1.000
_cell.length_b   1.000
_cell.length_c   1.000
_cell.angle_alpha   90.00
_cell.angle_beta   90.00
_cell.angle_gamma   90.00
#
_symmetry.space_group_name_H-M   'P 1'
#
loop_
_entity.id
_entity.type
_entity.pdbx_description
1 polymer ?
#
loop_
_entity_poly.entity_id
_entity_poly.type
_entity_poly.pdbx_seq_one_letter_code
_entity_poly.pdbx_strand_id
1 'polypeptide(L)'
;MTQAERERRHHASLEHINHVRLVVGRGDRLRIDHEGTLLERARLLSEEMASHLATERGLAAFDRLLRIAEEAGAPQAADIVAFVAAVTEGEPLQMATLRGVDAAVGEDMLAVLDAFRYARVSLASQVEGGAARVCRLLRQR
;
A
#
# COMPACT_ATOMS: atom_id res chain seq x y z
N MET A 1 2.85 11.80 -6.68
CA MET A 1 1.51 12.31 -6.34
C MET A 1 1.55 12.72 -4.88
N THR A 2 1.11 13.93 -4.57
CA THR A 2 1.17 14.46 -3.20
C THR A 2 0.15 13.77 -2.29
N GLN A 3 0.33 13.88 -0.97
CA GLN A 3 -0.67 13.35 -0.02
C GLN A 3 -2.06 13.96 -0.25
N ALA A 4 -2.14 15.29 -0.46
CA ALA A 4 -3.39 15.97 -0.76
C ALA A 4 -4.07 15.49 -2.06
N GLU A 5 -3.29 15.06 -3.06
CA GLU A 5 -3.86 14.44 -4.26
C GLU A 5 -4.42 13.04 -3.99
N ARG A 6 -3.75 12.24 -3.15
CA ARG A 6 -4.26 10.91 -2.74
C ARG A 6 -5.54 11.03 -1.93
N GLU A 7 -5.59 11.95 -0.97
CA GLU A 7 -6.79 12.24 -0.19
C GLU A 7 -7.95 12.68 -1.09
N ARG A 8 -7.71 13.58 -2.05
CA ARG A 8 -8.75 13.99 -3.01
C ARG A 8 -9.25 12.82 -3.86
N ARG A 9 -8.36 11.95 -4.33
CA ARG A 9 -8.75 10.74 -5.07
C ARG A 9 -9.56 9.79 -4.21
N HIS A 10 -9.15 9.57 -2.96
CA HIS A 10 -9.88 8.76 -2.01
C HIS A 10 -11.30 9.28 -1.79
N HIS A 11 -11.47 10.57 -1.52
CA HIS A 11 -12.80 11.19 -1.38
C HIS A 11 -13.64 11.04 -2.65
N ALA A 12 -13.05 11.25 -3.83
CA ALA A 12 -13.74 11.06 -5.10
C ALA A 12 -14.20 9.60 -5.30
N SER A 13 -13.39 8.61 -4.89
CA SER A 13 -13.77 7.20 -4.91
C SER A 13 -14.94 6.92 -3.97
N LEU A 14 -14.92 7.45 -2.74
CA LEU A 14 -16.03 7.28 -1.78
C LEU A 14 -17.34 7.87 -2.32
N GLU A 15 -17.30 9.07 -2.89
CA GLU A 15 -18.45 9.71 -3.55
C GLU A 15 -18.95 8.86 -4.73
N HIS A 16 -18.05 8.32 -5.54
CA HIS A 16 -18.42 7.43 -6.64
C HIS A 16 -19.15 6.17 -6.13
N ILE A 17 -18.64 5.54 -5.06
CA ILE A 17 -19.25 4.35 -4.46
C ILE A 17 -20.67 4.68 -3.95
N ASN A 18 -20.88 5.85 -3.35
CA ASN A 18 -22.20 6.31 -2.91
C ASN A 18 -23.22 6.46 -4.06
N HIS A 19 -22.76 6.56 -5.30
CA HIS A 19 -23.62 6.61 -6.49
C HIS A 19 -23.81 5.25 -7.19
N VAL A 20 -23.07 4.21 -6.82
CA VAL A 20 -23.22 2.86 -7.40
C VAL A 20 -24.63 2.32 -7.15
N ARG A 21 -25.25 1.75 -8.19
CA ARG A 21 -26.57 1.12 -8.11
C ARG A 21 -26.53 -0.19 -8.89
N LEU A 22 -26.93 -1.28 -8.24
CA LEU A 22 -27.12 -2.56 -8.92
C LEU A 22 -28.47 -2.56 -9.63
N VAL A 23 -28.42 -2.83 -10.93
CA VAL A 23 -29.60 -2.95 -11.78
C VAL A 23 -29.77 -4.42 -12.13
N VAL A 24 -30.95 -4.96 -11.83
CA VAL A 24 -31.31 -6.37 -12.06
C VAL A 24 -32.54 -6.47 -12.96
N GLY A 25 -32.69 -7.59 -13.66
CA GLY A 25 -33.78 -7.82 -14.59
C GLY A 25 -33.31 -7.98 -16.05
N ARG A 26 -34.25 -8.07 -16.98
CA ARG A 26 -33.97 -8.19 -18.42
C ARG A 26 -34.94 -7.33 -19.23
N GLY A 27 -34.45 -6.73 -20.31
CA GLY A 27 -35.24 -5.91 -21.23
C GLY A 27 -35.96 -4.78 -20.50
N ASP A 28 -37.26 -4.66 -20.72
CA ASP A 28 -38.09 -3.58 -20.14
C ASP A 28 -38.38 -3.76 -18.63
N ARG A 29 -37.92 -4.85 -18.01
CA ARG A 29 -38.13 -5.14 -16.58
C ARG A 29 -36.90 -4.85 -15.71
N LEU A 30 -36.05 -3.93 -16.13
CA LEU A 30 -34.92 -3.49 -15.31
C LEU A 30 -35.44 -2.73 -14.07
N ARG A 31 -34.90 -3.08 -12.91
CA ARG A 31 -35.17 -2.39 -11.64
C ARG A 31 -33.89 -2.29 -10.82
N ILE A 32 -33.87 -1.33 -9.91
CA ILE A 32 -32.78 -1.21 -8.94
C ILE A 32 -32.99 -2.26 -7.86
N ASP A 33 -31.95 -3.05 -7.58
CA ASP A 33 -31.89 -3.90 -6.41
C ASP A 33 -31.35 -3.08 -5.24
N HIS A 34 -32.23 -2.62 -4.36
CA HIS A 34 -31.83 -1.79 -3.23
C HIS A 34 -30.98 -2.55 -2.22
N GLU A 35 -31.29 -3.82 -1.95
CA GLU A 35 -30.55 -4.64 -1.00
C GLU A 35 -29.17 -5.00 -1.56
N GLY A 36 -29.12 -5.48 -2.81
CA GLY A 36 -27.87 -5.75 -3.51
C GLY A 36 -27.00 -4.48 -3.63
N THR A 37 -27.62 -3.32 -3.88
CA THR A 37 -26.90 -2.04 -3.92
C THR A 37 -26.24 -1.71 -2.59
N LEU A 38 -26.92 -1.91 -1.45
CA LEU A 38 -26.34 -1.65 -0.13
C LEU A 38 -25.16 -2.58 0.17
N LEU A 39 -25.30 -3.87 -0.14
CA LEU A 39 -24.24 -4.85 0.06
C LEU A 39 -23.01 -4.54 -0.81
N GLU A 40 -23.24 -4.21 -2.08
CA GLU A 40 -22.15 -3.89 -3.00
C GLU A 40 -21.42 -2.60 -2.59
N ARG A 41 -22.17 -1.57 -2.15
CA ARG A 41 -21.56 -0.35 -1.60
C ARG A 41 -20.73 -0.66 -0.36
N ALA A 42 -21.24 -1.46 0.58
CA ALA A 42 -20.50 -1.83 1.78
C ALA A 42 -19.19 -2.57 1.45
N ARG A 43 -19.21 -3.49 0.48
CA ARG A 43 -18.02 -4.18 -0.03
C ARG A 43 -17.02 -3.20 -0.62
N LEU A 44 -17.45 -2.35 -1.56
CA LEU A 44 -16.60 -1.36 -2.22
C LEU A 44 -16.03 -0.34 -1.23
N LEU A 45 -16.81 0.13 -0.26
CA LEU A 45 -16.35 1.03 0.79
C LEU A 45 -15.26 0.37 1.63
N SER A 46 -15.46 -0.88 2.05
CA SER A 46 -14.47 -1.62 2.85
C SER A 46 -13.15 -1.79 2.09
N GLU A 47 -13.23 -2.10 0.80
CA GLU A 47 -12.06 -2.22 -0.08
C GLU A 47 -11.32 -0.89 -0.26
N GLU A 48 -12.05 0.20 -0.52
CA GLU A 48 -11.47 1.54 -0.69
C GLU A 48 -10.83 2.05 0.61
N MET A 49 -11.48 1.85 1.76
CA MET A 49 -10.92 2.20 3.07
C MET A 49 -9.65 1.41 3.38
N ALA A 50 -9.67 0.09 3.18
CA ALA A 50 -8.50 -0.75 3.38
C ALA A 50 -7.34 -0.33 2.45
N SER A 51 -7.65 -0.08 1.19
CA SER A 51 -6.68 0.40 0.19
C SER A 51 -6.01 1.72 0.60
N HIS A 52 -6.81 2.71 0.99
CA HIS A 52 -6.29 4.02 1.39
C HIS A 52 -5.44 3.93 2.65
N LEU A 53 -5.94 3.27 3.70
CA LEU A 53 -5.24 3.14 4.97
C LEU A 53 -3.93 2.35 4.84
N ALA A 54 -3.95 1.24 4.11
CA ALA A 54 -2.75 0.46 3.84
C ALA A 54 -1.72 1.30 3.08
N THR A 55 -2.15 2.04 2.06
CA THR A 55 -1.26 2.90 1.27
C THR A 55 -0.57 3.95 2.14
N GLU A 56 -1.29 4.73 2.95
CA GLU A 56 -0.66 5.78 3.76
C GLU A 56 0.24 5.21 4.86
N ARG A 57 -0.17 4.11 5.50
CA ARG A 57 0.66 3.42 6.49
C ARG A 57 1.94 2.87 5.88
N GLY A 58 1.84 2.20 4.74
CA GLY A 58 2.99 1.64 4.04
C GLY A 58 3.93 2.71 3.50
N LEU A 59 3.44 3.86 3.05
CA LEU A 59 4.31 4.97 2.64
C LEU A 59 5.13 5.51 3.81
N ALA A 60 4.49 5.70 4.97
CA ALA A 60 5.18 6.17 6.17
C ALA A 60 6.18 5.12 6.69
N ALA A 61 5.81 3.83 6.67
CA ALA A 61 6.70 2.74 7.05
C ALA A 61 7.88 2.59 6.08
N PHE A 62 7.63 2.67 4.77
CA PHE A 62 8.68 2.59 3.75
C PHE A 62 9.70 3.72 3.91
N ASP A 63 9.25 4.95 4.17
CA ASP A 63 10.14 6.08 4.45
C ASP A 63 11.01 5.86 5.69
N ARG A 64 10.44 5.33 6.78
CA ARG A 64 11.19 4.97 8.00
C ARG A 64 12.23 3.89 7.73
N LEU A 65 11.84 2.80 7.06
CA LEU A 65 12.75 1.72 6.70
C LEU A 65 13.92 2.23 5.84
N LEU A 66 13.64 3.08 4.86
CA LEU A 66 14.69 3.72 4.05
C LEU A 66 15.63 4.56 4.91
N ARG A 67 15.12 5.32 5.90
CA ARG A 67 15.98 6.11 6.81
C ARG A 67 16.88 5.21 7.65
N ILE A 68 16.33 4.14 8.23
CA ILE A 68 17.10 3.18 9.03
C ILE A 68 18.18 2.52 8.18
N ALA A 69 17.87 2.11 6.95
CA ALA A 69 18.84 1.50 6.04
C ALA A 69 19.93 2.47 5.58
N GLU A 70 19.64 3.78 5.54
CA GLU A 70 20.61 4.83 5.20
C GLU A 70 21.56 5.16 6.36
N GLU A 71 21.21 4.81 7.60
CA GLU A 71 22.05 5.02 8.77
C GLU A 71 23.20 3.99 8.82
N ALA A 72 24.44 4.48 8.71
CA ALA A 72 25.63 3.65 8.72
C ALA A 72 25.76 2.88 10.05
N GLY A 73 25.86 1.55 9.96
CA GLY A 73 26.01 0.67 11.12
C GLY A 73 24.70 0.39 11.87
N ALA A 74 23.55 0.80 11.33
CA ALA A 74 22.26 0.43 11.91
C ALA A 74 22.10 -1.10 11.97
N PRO A 75 21.63 -1.65 13.10
CA PRO A 75 21.31 -3.06 13.18
C PRO A 75 20.22 -3.37 12.14
N GLN A 76 20.31 -4.54 11.50
CA GLN A 76 19.30 -5.01 10.53
C GLN A 76 19.23 -4.20 9.22
N ALA A 77 20.17 -3.27 8.95
CA ALA A 77 20.20 -2.55 7.69
C ALA A 77 20.26 -3.49 6.47
N ALA A 78 21.05 -4.57 6.55
CA ALA A 78 21.14 -5.59 5.50
C ALA A 78 19.80 -6.29 5.24
N ASP A 79 19.05 -6.61 6.31
CA ASP A 79 17.73 -7.24 6.24
C ASP A 79 16.71 -6.29 5.60
N ILE A 80 16.75 -5.01 5.97
CA ILE A 80 15.89 -3.97 5.39
C ILE A 80 16.23 -3.77 3.91
N VAL A 81 17.51 -3.76 3.52
CA VAL A 81 17.93 -3.64 2.12
C VAL A 81 17.44 -4.84 1.30
N ALA A 82 17.56 -6.07 1.82
CA ALA A 82 17.04 -7.26 1.17
C ALA A 82 15.50 -7.21 1.02
N PHE A 83 14.80 -6.73 2.05
CA PHE A 83 13.35 -6.50 2.00
C PHE A 83 12.97 -5.46 0.94
N VAL A 84 13.67 -4.32 0.89
CA VAL A 84 13.44 -3.28 -0.11
C VAL A 84 13.64 -3.84 -1.52
N ALA A 85 14.73 -4.58 -1.77
CA ALA A 85 14.98 -5.23 -3.05
C ALA A 85 13.84 -6.18 -3.45
N ALA A 86 13.33 -6.96 -2.50
CA ALA A 86 12.20 -7.87 -2.76
C ALA A 86 10.93 -7.11 -3.19
N VAL A 87 10.61 -6.01 -2.52
CA VAL A 87 9.39 -5.23 -2.80
C VAL A 87 9.52 -4.38 -4.07
N THR A 88 10.72 -3.90 -4.40
CA THR A 88 10.92 -3.00 -5.56
C THR A 88 11.33 -3.72 -6.84
N GLU A 89 12.16 -4.75 -6.73
CA GLU A 89 12.74 -5.48 -7.88
C GLU A 89 12.15 -6.89 -8.03
N GLY A 90 11.33 -7.35 -7.07
CA GLY A 90 10.73 -8.68 -7.09
C GLY A 90 11.72 -9.78 -6.73
N GLU A 91 12.82 -9.45 -6.04
CA GLU A 91 13.77 -10.44 -5.57
C GLU A 91 13.18 -11.38 -4.50
N PRO A 92 13.69 -12.61 -4.38
CA PRO A 92 13.28 -13.51 -3.30
C PRO A 92 13.66 -12.97 -1.92
N LEU A 93 12.68 -12.82 -1.04
CA LEU A 93 12.91 -12.53 0.37
C LEU A 93 12.98 -13.84 1.17
N GLN A 94 14.02 -14.01 1.99
CA GLN A 94 14.06 -15.12 2.92
C GLN A 94 13.08 -14.89 4.07
N MET A 95 12.11 -15.80 4.25
CA MET A 95 11.11 -15.68 5.33
C MET A 95 11.70 -15.62 6.74
N ALA A 96 12.94 -16.09 6.93
CA ALA A 96 13.66 -15.97 8.20
C ALA A 96 13.96 -14.51 8.56
N THR A 97 14.13 -13.63 7.57
CA THR A 97 14.36 -12.18 7.76
C THR A 97 13.23 -11.55 8.58
N LEU A 98 11.97 -11.93 8.32
CA LEU A 98 10.82 -11.42 9.08
C LEU A 98 10.78 -11.86 10.56
N ARG A 99 11.52 -12.91 10.94
CA ARG A 99 11.57 -13.38 12.34
C ARG A 99 12.73 -12.79 13.14
N GLY A 100 13.78 -12.32 12.46
CA GLY A 100 15.02 -11.86 13.09
C GLY A 100 15.09 -10.36 13.33
N VAL A 101 14.10 -9.60 12.81
CA VAL A 101 14.05 -8.14 12.94
C VAL A 101 13.42 -7.69 14.25
N ASP A 102 13.77 -6.48 14.66
CA ASP A 102 13.11 -5.81 15.78
C ASP A 102 11.61 -5.69 15.51
N ALA A 103 10.78 -5.73 16.56
CA ALA A 103 9.33 -5.69 16.42
C ALA A 103 8.85 -4.45 15.65
N ALA A 104 9.45 -3.27 15.88
CA ALA A 104 9.06 -2.05 15.18
C ALA A 104 9.42 -2.11 13.68
N VAL A 105 10.59 -2.68 13.35
CA VAL A 105 11.01 -2.89 11.96
C VAL A 105 10.12 -3.92 11.27
N GLY A 106 9.76 -5.00 11.97
CA GLY A 106 8.84 -6.03 11.49
C GLY A 106 7.45 -5.48 11.18
N GLU A 107 6.88 -4.67 12.08
CA GLU A 107 5.60 -3.99 11.83
C GLU A 107 5.67 -3.05 10.62
N ASP A 108 6.79 -2.32 10.45
CA ASP A 108 6.99 -1.48 9.27
C ASP A 108 7.10 -2.32 7.97
N MET A 109 7.80 -3.46 8.00
CA MET A 109 7.84 -4.39 6.86
C MET A 109 6.46 -4.94 6.51
N LEU A 110 5.66 -5.32 7.51
CA LEU A 110 4.28 -5.80 7.30
C LEU A 110 3.38 -4.69 6.73
N ALA A 111 3.49 -3.46 7.24
CA ALA A 111 2.75 -2.32 6.70
C ALA A 111 3.11 -2.03 5.24
N VAL A 112 4.38 -2.22 4.85
CA VAL A 112 4.82 -2.12 3.45
C VAL A 112 4.26 -3.26 2.60
N LEU A 113 4.19 -4.50 3.11
CA LEU A 113 3.60 -5.62 2.39
C LEU A 113 2.08 -5.47 2.21
N ASP A 114 1.38 -5.00 3.24
CA ASP A 114 -0.04 -4.67 3.15
C ASP A 114 -0.26 -3.57 2.10
N ALA A 115 0.56 -2.53 2.11
CA ALA A 115 0.52 -1.51 1.07
C ALA A 115 0.88 -2.10 -0.31
N PHE A 116 1.83 -3.02 -0.43
CA PHE A 116 2.15 -3.66 -1.70
C PHE A 116 0.95 -4.46 -2.24
N ARG A 117 0.19 -5.10 -1.36
CA ARG A 117 -1.03 -5.86 -1.71
C ARG A 117 -2.17 -4.95 -2.14
N TYR A 118 -2.38 -3.83 -1.45
CA TYR A 118 -3.57 -3.00 -1.60
C TYR A 118 -3.36 -1.71 -2.40
N ALA A 119 -2.16 -1.14 -2.37
CA ALA A 119 -1.88 0.14 -3.00
C ALA A 119 -1.91 0.02 -4.53
N ARG A 120 -2.50 1.03 -5.15
CA ARG A 120 -2.55 1.16 -6.61
C ARG A 120 -1.38 1.98 -7.17
N VAL A 121 -0.34 2.17 -6.35
CA VAL A 121 0.82 3.03 -6.64
C VAL A 121 2.11 2.38 -6.16
N SER A 122 3.21 2.65 -6.85
CA SER A 122 4.55 2.25 -6.39
C SER A 122 5.00 3.13 -5.23
N LEU A 123 5.30 2.53 -4.07
CA LEU A 123 5.71 3.26 -2.86
C LEU A 123 6.98 4.09 -3.07
N ALA A 124 7.98 3.54 -3.77
CA ALA A 124 9.23 4.22 -4.07
C ALA A 124 9.05 5.50 -4.92
N SER A 125 7.97 5.56 -5.72
CA SER A 125 7.64 6.75 -6.52
C SER A 125 6.89 7.84 -5.73
N GLN A 126 6.38 7.51 -4.54
CA GLN A 126 5.54 8.40 -3.73
C GLN A 126 6.24 8.92 -2.47
N VAL A 127 7.26 8.21 -1.98
CA VAL A 127 8.14 8.72 -0.91
C VAL A 127 9.10 9.76 -1.48
N GLU A 128 9.40 10.80 -0.71
CA GLU A 128 10.32 11.86 -1.11
C GLU A 128 11.70 11.29 -1.45
N GLY A 129 12.15 11.53 -2.68
CA GLY A 129 13.40 10.99 -3.20
C GLY A 129 13.45 9.45 -3.26
N GLY A 130 12.33 8.75 -3.06
CA GLY A 130 12.28 7.30 -2.82
C GLY A 130 13.01 6.49 -3.89
N ALA A 131 12.76 6.76 -5.17
CA ALA A 131 13.46 6.08 -6.26
C ALA A 131 15.00 6.27 -6.19
N ALA A 132 15.48 7.47 -5.89
CA ALA A 132 16.90 7.74 -5.75
C ALA A 132 17.51 7.09 -4.50
N ARG A 133 16.74 7.05 -3.40
CA ARG A 133 17.13 6.40 -2.13
C ARG A 133 17.24 4.90 -2.29
N VAL A 134 16.24 4.26 -2.91
CA VAL A 134 16.27 2.83 -3.26
C VAL A 134 17.46 2.52 -4.17
N CYS A 135 17.65 3.24 -5.27
CA CYS A 135 18.80 3.02 -6.15
C CYS A 135 20.14 3.16 -5.43
N ARG A 136 20.25 4.05 -4.44
CA ARG A 136 21.46 4.23 -3.64
C ARG A 136 21.70 3.04 -2.73
N LEU A 137 20.67 2.60 -2.00
CA LEU A 137 20.74 1.44 -1.11
C LEU A 137 21.12 0.16 -1.87
N LEU A 138 20.50 -0.07 -3.03
CA LEU A 138 20.74 -1.27 -3.82
C LEU A 138 22.12 -1.30 -4.48
N ARG A 139 22.75 -0.13 -4.72
CA ARG A 139 24.14 -0.05 -5.19
C ARG A 139 25.18 -0.32 -4.10
N GLN A 140 24.79 -0.24 -2.83
CA GLN A 140 25.66 -0.43 -1.67
C GLN A 140 25.55 -1.83 -1.06
N ARG A 141 24.65 -2.67 -1.58
CA ARG A 141 24.47 -4.08 -1.24
C ARG A 141 25.60 -4.93 -1.83
#